data_AF-A0A841CMC3-F1
#
_entry.id   AF-A0A841CMC3-F1
#
_cell.length_a   1.000
_cell.length_b   1.000
_cell.length_c   1.000
_cell.angle_alpha   90.00
_cell.angle_beta   90.00
_cell.angle_gamma   90.00
#
_symmetry.space_group_name_H-M   'P 1'
#
loop_
_entity.id
_entity.type
_entity.pdbx_description
1 polymer ?
#
loop_
_entity_poly.entity_id
_entity_poly.type
_entity_poly.pdbx_seq_one_letter_code
_entity_poly.pdbx_strand_id
1 'polypeptide(L)'
;MLRRRHRNAEDQEFLLNAPVHARRLPPRLQEYVDAFRRQESGYGVIAGHPVDDDVIGRPRPLEPASFPVVAGHDLLLALYAALLGDAFGWATQQNGRITQDVLPIKEDEGNQLSIAPDVPLGWHTGDAFPSCRPESVLLACVRNPTEKVTTVARADGLELDEHDASALFEPRFRITPDKSHLSQHNSIERAVAFRGKSRGRHGDLLSRILGGHCAL
;
A
#
# COMPACT_ATOMS: atom_id res chain seq x y z
N MET A 1 4.87 -8.16 -21.35
CA MET A 1 4.96 -6.93 -22.18
C MET A 1 5.24 -5.68 -21.33
N LEU A 2 4.51 -5.46 -20.22
CA LEU A 2 4.71 -4.27 -19.35
C LEU A 2 6.10 -4.18 -18.72
N ARG A 3 6.64 -5.28 -18.16
CA ARG A 3 8.02 -5.33 -17.62
C ARG A 3 9.14 -4.97 -18.62
N ARG A 4 8.86 -5.02 -19.93
CA ARG A 4 9.84 -4.62 -20.96
C ARG A 4 9.81 -3.12 -21.25
N ARG A 5 8.69 -2.45 -20.92
CA ARG A 5 8.46 -1.02 -21.19
C ARG A 5 8.67 -0.15 -19.96
N HIS A 6 8.34 -0.67 -18.78
CA HIS A 6 8.40 0.06 -17.51
C HIS A 6 9.40 -0.58 -16.56
N ARG A 7 10.20 0.26 -15.89
CA ARG A 7 11.27 -0.20 -15.00
C ARG A 7 10.73 -0.72 -13.66
N ASN A 8 9.70 -0.07 -13.12
CA ASN A 8 9.06 -0.41 -11.85
C ASN A 8 7.62 0.14 -11.83
N ALA A 9 6.90 -0.12 -10.73
CA ALA A 9 5.54 0.39 -10.53
C ALA A 9 5.48 1.91 -10.28
N GLU A 10 6.62 2.54 -9.96
CA GLU A 10 6.73 3.99 -9.72
C GLU A 10 6.93 4.79 -11.03
N ASP A 11 7.01 4.11 -12.18
CA ASP A 11 7.08 4.75 -13.48
C ASP A 11 5.80 5.56 -13.73
N GLN A 12 5.97 6.88 -13.90
CA GLN A 12 4.85 7.81 -14.07
C GLN A 12 3.99 7.48 -15.30
N GLU A 13 4.59 7.04 -16.41
CA GLU A 13 3.83 6.65 -17.60
C GLU A 13 3.01 5.39 -17.30
N PHE A 14 3.57 4.45 -16.54
CA PHE A 14 2.86 3.26 -16.13
C PHE A 14 1.66 3.59 -15.23
N LEU A 15 1.86 4.38 -14.18
CA LEU A 15 0.81 4.75 -13.23
C LEU A 15 -0.35 5.48 -13.91
N LEU A 16 -0.04 6.44 -14.79
CA LEU A 16 -1.05 7.18 -15.57
C LEU A 16 -1.88 6.25 -16.47
N ASN A 17 -1.29 5.16 -16.96
CA ASN A 17 -1.96 4.21 -17.84
C ASN A 17 -2.41 2.93 -17.12
N ALA A 18 -2.19 2.80 -15.81
CA ALA A 18 -2.53 1.61 -15.05
C ALA A 18 -4.02 1.23 -15.16
N PRO A 19 -4.99 2.17 -15.09
CA PRO A 19 -6.40 1.85 -15.31
C PRO A 19 -6.69 1.29 -16.71
N VAL A 20 -5.97 1.75 -17.73
CA VAL A 20 -6.12 1.25 -19.11
C VAL A 20 -5.51 -0.15 -19.24
N HIS A 21 -4.35 -0.37 -18.62
CA HIS A 21 -3.70 -1.68 -18.59
C HIS A 21 -4.49 -2.71 -17.79
N ALA A 22 -5.12 -2.29 -16.68
CA ALA A 22 -5.92 -3.16 -15.81
C ALA A 22 -7.12 -3.80 -16.54
N ARG A 23 -7.68 -3.13 -17.56
CA ARG A 23 -8.75 -3.70 -18.42
C ARG A 23 -8.33 -4.95 -19.20
N ARG A 24 -7.02 -5.20 -19.32
CA ARG A 24 -6.47 -6.39 -19.98
C ARG A 24 -6.29 -7.57 -19.03
N LEU A 25 -6.56 -7.39 -17.74
CA LEU A 25 -6.58 -8.49 -16.78
C LEU A 25 -7.72 -9.47 -17.11
N PRO A 26 -7.65 -10.74 -16.65
CA PRO A 26 -8.72 -11.71 -16.90
C PRO A 26 -10.10 -11.18 -16.47
N PRO A 27 -11.18 -11.37 -17.26
CA PRO A 27 -12.51 -10.86 -16.92
C PRO A 27 -13.00 -11.29 -15.53
N ARG A 28 -12.80 -12.57 -15.18
CA ARG A 28 -13.14 -13.13 -13.86
C ARG A 28 -12.48 -12.35 -12.70
N LEU A 29 -11.26 -11.84 -12.91
CA LEU A 29 -10.55 -11.07 -11.90
C LEU A 29 -11.14 -9.66 -11.76
N GLN A 30 -11.48 -9.03 -12.88
CA GLN A 30 -12.14 -7.72 -12.88
C GLN A 30 -13.49 -7.81 -12.17
N GLU A 31 -14.29 -8.83 -12.48
CA GLU A 31 -15.58 -9.10 -11.82
C GLU A 31 -15.43 -9.33 -10.31
N TYR A 32 -14.41 -10.10 -9.90
CA TYR A 32 -14.12 -10.35 -8.50
C TYR A 32 -13.79 -9.07 -7.73
N VAL A 33 -12.87 -8.25 -8.25
CA VAL A 33 -12.46 -7.00 -7.60
C VAL A 33 -13.61 -6.00 -7.53
N ASP A 34 -14.41 -5.91 -8.59
CA ASP A 34 -15.57 -5.03 -8.65
C ASP A 34 -16.70 -5.48 -7.69
N ALA A 35 -16.91 -6.80 -7.53
CA ALA A 35 -17.80 -7.35 -6.51
C ALA A 35 -17.28 -7.06 -5.09
N PHE A 36 -15.99 -7.26 -4.83
CA PHE A 36 -15.35 -6.96 -3.55
C PHE A 36 -15.56 -5.50 -3.14
N ARG A 37 -15.33 -4.55 -4.06
CA ARG A 37 -15.53 -3.12 -3.81
C ARG A 37 -16.97 -2.78 -3.46
N ARG A 38 -17.96 -3.42 -4.10
CA ARG A 38 -19.39 -3.16 -3.84
C ARG A 38 -19.92 -3.78 -2.56
N GLN A 39 -19.41 -4.96 -2.19
CA GLN A 39 -19.93 -5.74 -1.08
C GLN A 39 -19.31 -5.37 0.27
N GLU A 40 -18.21 -4.59 0.25
CA GLU A 40 -17.47 -4.20 1.46
C GLU A 40 -17.17 -5.41 2.35
N SER A 41 -16.70 -6.50 1.73
CA SER A 41 -16.50 -7.80 2.40
C SER A 41 -15.43 -7.80 3.51
N GLY A 42 -14.81 -6.66 3.79
CA GLY A 42 -13.72 -6.47 4.76
C GLY A 42 -12.37 -6.92 4.23
N TYR A 43 -12.28 -8.11 3.61
CA TYR A 43 -11.06 -8.60 2.95
C TYR A 43 -11.39 -9.50 1.75
N GLY A 44 -10.41 -9.66 0.86
CA GLY A 44 -10.48 -10.51 -0.32
C GLY A 44 -9.12 -11.15 -0.63
N VAL A 45 -9.14 -12.32 -1.25
CA VAL A 45 -7.92 -13.09 -1.56
C VAL A 45 -7.93 -13.50 -3.03
N ILE A 46 -6.86 -13.13 -3.73
CA ILE A 46 -6.55 -13.60 -5.07
C ILE A 46 -5.29 -14.47 -4.96
N ALA A 47 -5.41 -15.74 -5.33
CA ALA A 47 -4.34 -16.73 -5.17
C ALA A 47 -3.94 -17.34 -6.52
N GLY A 48 -2.80 -18.04 -6.53
CA GLY A 48 -2.28 -18.76 -7.70
C GLY A 48 -1.36 -17.95 -8.60
N HIS A 49 -0.85 -16.80 -8.14
CA HIS A 49 0.19 -16.08 -8.87
C HIS A 49 1.52 -16.84 -8.82
N PRO A 50 2.22 -16.98 -9.96
CA PRO A 50 3.56 -17.55 -9.95
C PRO A 50 4.52 -16.63 -9.20
N VAL A 51 5.28 -17.24 -8.30
CA VAL A 51 6.34 -16.60 -7.52
C VAL A 51 7.59 -17.44 -7.75
N ASP A 52 8.63 -16.81 -8.26
CA ASP A 52 9.91 -17.45 -8.55
C ASP A 52 10.90 -17.08 -7.44
N ASP A 53 11.15 -18.02 -6.53
CA ASP A 53 12.00 -17.82 -5.37
C ASP A 53 13.46 -17.53 -5.75
N ASP A 54 13.93 -18.10 -6.87
CA ASP A 54 15.30 -17.91 -7.36
C ASP A 54 15.48 -16.48 -7.88
N VAL A 55 14.46 -15.92 -8.55
CA VAL A 55 14.48 -14.53 -9.04
C VAL A 55 14.37 -13.52 -7.89
N ILE A 56 13.56 -13.82 -6.86
CA ILE A 56 13.39 -12.93 -5.71
C ILE A 56 14.67 -12.85 -4.86
N GLY A 57 15.45 -13.94 -4.79
CA GLY A 57 16.69 -13.99 -4.00
C GLY A 57 16.44 -13.88 -2.49
N ARG A 58 17.45 -14.04 -1.62
CA ARG A 58 17.24 -14.02 -0.15
C ARG A 58 16.72 -12.65 0.36
N PRO A 59 15.87 -12.61 1.41
CA PRO A 59 15.55 -11.36 2.09
C PRO A 59 16.85 -10.81 2.66
N ARG A 60 17.34 -9.70 2.10
CA ARG A 60 18.50 -8.99 2.63
C ARG A 60 17.97 -7.80 3.43
N PRO A 61 18.50 -7.52 4.64
CA PRO A 61 18.27 -6.23 5.29
C PRO A 61 18.58 -5.16 4.27
N LEU A 62 17.60 -4.30 4.03
CA LEU A 62 17.66 -3.39 2.90
C LEU A 62 18.53 -2.21 3.25
N GLU A 63 19.62 -2.03 2.50
CA GLU A 63 20.06 -0.68 2.24
C GLU A 63 19.01 -0.02 1.33
N PRO A 64 18.55 1.22 1.63
CA PRO A 64 17.50 1.91 0.88
C PRO A 64 17.72 2.03 -0.64
N ALA A 65 18.93 1.76 -1.13
CA ALA A 65 19.32 1.83 -2.54
C ALA A 65 19.37 0.46 -3.26
N SER A 66 19.08 -0.66 -2.57
CA SER A 66 19.39 -2.02 -3.06
C SER A 66 18.17 -2.92 -3.31
N PHE A 67 16.95 -2.37 -3.29
CA PHE A 67 15.70 -3.12 -3.43
C PHE A 67 15.66 -3.98 -4.70
N PRO A 68 15.67 -5.32 -4.58
CA PRO A 68 15.72 -6.20 -5.73
C PRO A 68 14.43 -6.14 -6.53
N VAL A 69 14.55 -6.48 -7.81
CA VAL A 69 13.53 -6.43 -8.84
C VAL A 69 12.37 -7.39 -8.50
N VAL A 70 11.42 -6.97 -7.66
CA VAL A 70 10.06 -7.53 -7.60
C VAL A 70 9.11 -6.78 -8.56
N ALA A 71 9.69 -6.02 -9.50
CA ALA A 71 8.97 -5.17 -10.44
C ALA A 71 7.80 -5.87 -11.17
N GLY A 72 7.80 -7.20 -11.30
CA GLY A 72 6.64 -7.92 -11.83
C GLY A 72 5.42 -7.88 -10.91
N HIS A 73 5.60 -8.20 -9.63
CA HIS A 73 4.53 -8.22 -8.64
C HIS A 73 4.13 -6.80 -8.23
N ASP A 74 5.06 -5.85 -8.19
CA ASP A 74 4.76 -4.44 -7.94
C ASP A 74 3.84 -3.87 -9.03
N LEU A 75 4.16 -4.15 -10.30
CA LEU A 75 3.31 -3.76 -11.42
C LEU A 75 1.94 -4.44 -11.32
N LEU A 76 1.88 -5.72 -10.94
CA LEU A 76 0.62 -6.43 -10.78
C LEU A 76 -0.23 -5.81 -9.66
N LEU A 77 0.39 -5.48 -8.52
CA LEU A 77 -0.26 -4.84 -7.39
C LEU A 77 -0.84 -3.48 -7.77
N ALA A 78 -0.08 -2.68 -8.52
CA ALA A 78 -0.56 -1.40 -9.04
C ALA A 78 -1.72 -1.54 -10.04
N LEU A 79 -1.74 -2.62 -10.84
CA LEU A 79 -2.90 -2.91 -11.70
C LEU A 79 -4.15 -3.30 -10.89
N TYR A 80 -3.98 -4.00 -9.76
CA TYR A 80 -5.09 -4.30 -8.84
C TYR A 80 -5.59 -3.06 -8.12
N ALA A 81 -4.66 -2.21 -7.67
CA ALA A 81 -5.01 -0.91 -7.11
C ALA A 81 -5.83 -0.08 -8.11
N ALA A 82 -5.42 -0.05 -9.39
CA ALA A 82 -6.14 0.66 -10.45
C ALA A 82 -7.54 0.12 -10.77
N LEU A 83 -7.88 -1.11 -10.36
CA LEU A 83 -9.26 -1.63 -10.42
C LEU A 83 -10.11 -1.15 -9.24
N LEU A 84 -9.49 -0.87 -8.09
CA LEU A 84 -10.14 -0.44 -6.87
C LEU A 84 -10.31 1.09 -6.81
N GLY A 85 -9.28 1.84 -7.20
CA GLY A 85 -9.23 3.30 -7.15
C GLY A 85 -7.85 3.84 -7.56
N ASP A 86 -7.43 4.93 -6.91
CA ASP A 86 -6.13 5.56 -7.15
C ASP A 86 -5.10 5.08 -6.13
N ALA A 87 -3.96 4.58 -6.63
CA ALA A 87 -2.84 4.23 -5.77
C ALA A 87 -2.08 5.49 -5.35
N PHE A 88 -1.70 5.57 -4.07
CA PHE A 88 -0.93 6.68 -3.52
C PHE A 88 0.04 6.18 -2.44
N GLY A 89 1.00 7.02 -2.08
CA GLY A 89 1.94 6.76 -0.99
C GLY A 89 2.04 7.94 -0.03
N TRP A 90 2.77 7.75 1.07
CA TRP A 90 3.07 8.80 2.04
C TRP A 90 4.51 9.24 1.86
N ALA A 91 4.74 10.54 1.73
CA ALA A 91 6.10 11.09 1.62
C ALA A 91 6.99 10.71 2.83
N THR A 92 6.37 10.36 3.95
CA THR A 92 7.00 9.96 5.22
C THR A 92 7.10 8.44 5.39
N GLN A 93 6.77 7.62 4.40
CA GLN A 93 6.96 6.17 4.48
C GLN A 93 7.74 5.68 3.27
N GLN A 94 8.80 4.91 3.53
CA GLN A 94 9.64 4.27 2.50
C GLN A 94 9.98 5.21 1.31
N ASN A 95 10.30 6.47 1.62
CA ASN A 95 10.66 7.49 0.63
C ASN A 95 9.53 7.87 -0.36
N GLY A 96 8.26 7.76 0.04
CA GLY A 96 7.14 8.16 -0.82
C GLY A 96 6.76 7.14 -1.89
N ARG A 97 7.30 5.93 -1.84
CA ARG A 97 6.94 4.87 -2.79
C ARG A 97 5.46 4.50 -2.66
N ILE A 98 4.82 4.25 -3.80
CA ILE A 98 3.46 3.70 -3.84
C ILE A 98 3.47 2.23 -3.43
N THR A 99 4.47 1.48 -3.93
CA THR A 99 4.68 0.08 -3.56
C THR A 99 5.71 -0.02 -2.44
N GLN A 100 5.25 -0.48 -1.27
CA GLN A 100 6.05 -0.62 -0.06
C GLN A 100 6.44 -2.07 0.19
N ASP A 101 7.65 -2.27 0.71
CA ASP A 101 8.18 -3.58 1.05
C ASP A 101 7.87 -3.94 2.51
N VAL A 102 7.37 -5.15 2.75
CA VAL A 102 7.07 -5.69 4.08
C VAL A 102 7.97 -6.89 4.32
N LEU A 103 9.08 -6.68 5.00
CA LEU A 103 10.08 -7.71 5.29
C LEU A 103 10.84 -7.37 6.58
N PRO A 104 11.36 -8.39 7.29
CA PRO A 104 12.07 -8.17 8.54
C PRO A 104 13.36 -7.36 8.34
N ILE A 105 13.49 -6.26 9.07
CA ILE A 105 14.69 -5.42 9.18
C ILE A 105 15.21 -5.55 10.61
N LYS A 106 16.46 -5.97 10.76
CA LYS A 106 17.06 -6.29 12.06
C LYS A 106 17.15 -5.07 12.97
N GLU A 107 17.43 -3.93 12.37
CA GLU A 107 17.57 -2.63 13.04
C GLU A 107 16.23 -2.14 13.65
N ASP A 108 15.11 -2.73 13.24
CA ASP A 108 13.76 -2.42 13.73
C ASP A 108 13.21 -3.47 14.71
N GLU A 109 14.07 -4.35 15.24
CA GLU A 109 13.75 -5.23 16.36
C GLU A 109 13.12 -4.45 17.54
N GLY A 110 12.02 -4.97 18.09
CA GLY A 110 11.30 -4.35 19.20
C GLY A 110 10.30 -3.24 18.81
N ASN A 111 10.21 -2.84 17.53
CA ASN A 111 9.20 -1.88 17.07
C ASN A 111 7.90 -2.60 16.62
N GLN A 112 6.74 -1.96 16.76
CA GLN A 112 5.49 -2.45 16.15
C GLN A 112 5.34 -1.90 14.73
N LEU A 113 6.25 -2.31 13.86
CA LEU A 113 6.25 -1.95 12.43
C LEU A 113 6.06 -3.21 11.59
N SER A 114 5.54 -3.04 10.38
CA SER A 114 5.40 -4.13 9.40
C SER A 114 6.73 -4.82 9.04
N ILE A 115 7.84 -4.14 9.33
CA ILE A 115 9.21 -4.58 9.11
C ILE A 115 9.89 -5.18 10.36
N ALA A 116 9.22 -5.23 11.51
CA ALA A 116 9.81 -5.76 12.73
C ALA A 116 9.75 -7.31 12.77
N PRO A 117 10.87 -8.01 13.08
CA PRO A 117 10.93 -9.47 12.99
C PRO A 117 10.37 -10.23 14.20
N ASP A 118 10.29 -9.60 15.37
CA ASP A 118 10.22 -10.27 16.68
C ASP A 118 8.99 -9.91 17.53
N VAL A 119 8.28 -8.83 17.19
CA VAL A 119 7.09 -8.37 17.92
C VAL A 119 5.82 -8.60 17.09
N PRO A 120 4.76 -9.22 17.64
CA PRO A 120 3.47 -9.27 16.97
C PRO A 120 2.97 -7.87 16.63
N LEU A 121 2.68 -7.64 15.34
CA LEU A 121 2.08 -6.38 14.91
C LEU A 121 0.65 -6.30 15.45
N GLY A 122 0.40 -5.31 16.31
CA GLY A 122 -0.92 -5.08 16.89
C GLY A 122 -1.97 -4.81 15.81
N TRP A 123 -3.22 -5.18 16.08
CA TRP A 123 -4.34 -4.84 15.20
C TRP A 123 -4.50 -3.33 15.10
N HIS A 124 -4.63 -2.84 13.87
CA HIS A 124 -4.81 -1.42 13.59
C HIS A 124 -5.54 -1.25 12.27
N THR A 125 -6.22 -0.11 12.13
CA THR A 125 -6.62 0.39 10.81
C THR A 125 -5.40 1.07 10.19
N GLY A 126 -5.05 0.70 8.95
CA GLY A 126 -3.90 1.29 8.24
C GLY A 126 -4.04 2.80 8.13
N ASP A 127 -3.01 3.54 8.57
CA ASP A 127 -2.92 5.00 8.52
C ASP A 127 -4.22 5.71 8.97
N ALA A 128 -4.79 5.27 10.10
CA ALA A 128 -6.12 5.66 10.58
C ALA A 128 -6.29 7.15 10.95
N PHE A 129 -5.25 7.97 10.80
CA PHE A 129 -5.32 9.40 11.09
C PHE A 129 -6.11 10.14 9.99
N PRO A 130 -6.83 11.23 10.33
CA PRO A 130 -7.97 11.69 9.52
C PRO A 130 -7.65 12.39 8.19
N SER A 131 -6.40 12.78 7.94
CA SER A 131 -6.07 13.63 6.77
C SER A 131 -6.04 12.86 5.46
N CYS A 132 -5.56 11.61 5.45
CA CYS A 132 -5.50 10.76 4.25
C CYS A 132 -5.43 9.27 4.61
N ARG A 133 -6.59 8.71 4.98
CA ARG A 133 -6.71 7.27 5.24
C ARG A 133 -6.97 6.51 3.94
N PRO A 134 -6.29 5.38 3.66
CA PRO A 134 -6.61 4.55 2.52
C PRO A 134 -7.96 3.84 2.73
N GLU A 135 -8.71 3.66 1.65
CA GLU A 135 -9.92 2.83 1.67
C GLU A 135 -9.61 1.32 1.61
N SER A 136 -8.47 0.96 1.02
CA SER A 136 -8.02 -0.41 0.88
C SER A 136 -6.51 -0.49 0.97
N VAL A 137 -6.02 -1.54 1.64
CA VAL A 137 -4.60 -1.91 1.67
C VAL A 137 -4.44 -3.21 0.90
N LEU A 138 -3.54 -3.24 -0.07
CA LEU A 138 -3.27 -4.43 -0.87
C LEU A 138 -1.93 -5.03 -0.43
N LEU A 139 -1.94 -6.33 -0.13
CA LEU A 139 -0.74 -7.08 0.25
C LEU A 139 -0.47 -8.18 -0.77
N ALA A 140 0.72 -8.17 -1.38
CA ALA A 140 1.19 -9.23 -2.25
C ALA A 140 2.21 -10.10 -1.50
N CYS A 141 1.85 -11.36 -1.24
CA CYS A 141 2.79 -12.30 -0.65
C CYS A 141 3.78 -12.76 -1.73
N VAL A 142 5.03 -12.26 -1.64
CA VAL A 142 6.13 -12.68 -2.50
C VAL A 142 6.94 -13.83 -1.89
N ARG A 143 6.91 -14.00 -0.56
CA ARG A 143 7.54 -15.13 0.15
C ARG A 143 7.02 -15.24 1.59
N ASN A 144 6.73 -16.46 2.05
CA ASN A 144 6.33 -16.75 3.43
C ASN A 144 6.66 -18.19 3.88
N PRO A 145 7.94 -18.59 3.98
CA PRO A 145 8.35 -19.98 4.24
C PRO A 145 8.05 -20.45 5.67
N THR A 146 7.74 -19.51 6.57
CA THR A 146 7.40 -19.82 7.97
C THR A 146 5.91 -19.68 8.26
N GLU A 147 5.09 -19.57 7.21
CA GLU A 147 3.63 -19.55 7.29
C GLU A 147 3.09 -18.52 8.29
N LYS A 148 3.70 -17.32 8.30
CA LYS A 148 3.20 -16.21 9.12
C LYS A 148 1.79 -15.85 8.67
N VAL A 149 0.93 -15.58 9.65
CA VAL A 149 -0.49 -15.31 9.44
C VAL A 149 -0.74 -13.81 9.48
N THR A 150 -1.44 -13.30 8.48
CA THR A 150 -2.08 -11.98 8.55
C THR A 150 -3.45 -12.16 9.20
N THR A 151 -3.71 -11.40 10.27
CA THR A 151 -5.01 -11.43 10.95
C THR A 151 -5.85 -10.24 10.50
N VAL A 152 -7.17 -10.45 10.39
CA VAL A 152 -8.15 -9.45 9.99
C VAL A 152 -9.35 -9.52 10.92
N ALA A 153 -9.91 -8.36 11.27
CA ALA A 153 -11.12 -8.24 12.05
C ALA A 153 -12.01 -7.16 11.44
N ARG A 154 -13.33 -7.34 11.51
CA ARG A 154 -14.31 -6.37 11.03
C ARG A 154 -15.07 -5.75 12.20
N ALA A 155 -15.36 -4.46 12.10
CA ALA A 155 -16.10 -3.74 13.14
C ALA A 155 -17.54 -4.24 13.30
N ASP A 156 -18.17 -4.76 12.24
CA ASP A 156 -19.53 -5.31 12.29
C ASP A 156 -19.63 -6.69 12.96
N GLY A 157 -18.50 -7.30 13.31
CA GLY A 157 -18.45 -8.49 14.15
C GLY A 157 -18.31 -8.19 15.65
N LEU A 158 -18.29 -6.91 16.05
CA LEU A 158 -18.14 -6.51 17.45
C LEU A 158 -19.50 -6.53 18.16
N GLU A 159 -19.57 -7.25 19.28
CA GLU A 159 -20.69 -7.17 20.22
C GLU A 159 -20.43 -6.01 21.19
N LEU A 160 -21.15 -4.91 21.02
CA LEU A 160 -21.06 -3.70 21.85
C LEU A 160 -22.43 -3.38 22.43
N ASP A 161 -22.46 -2.90 23.67
CA ASP A 161 -23.70 -2.33 24.20
C ASP A 161 -23.97 -0.95 23.59
N GLU A 162 -25.20 -0.46 23.75
CA GLU A 162 -25.62 0.82 23.19
C GLU A 162 -24.82 2.00 23.75
N HIS A 163 -24.36 1.91 25.00
CA HIS A 163 -23.59 2.98 25.65
C HIS A 163 -22.21 3.13 25.01
N ASP A 164 -21.47 2.02 24.89
CA ASP A 164 -20.15 1.99 24.28
C ASP A 164 -20.22 2.31 22.79
N ALA A 165 -21.20 1.74 22.07
CA ALA A 165 -21.42 2.07 20.66
C ALA A 165 -21.66 3.57 20.48
N SER A 166 -22.55 4.18 21.26
CA SER A 166 -22.83 5.62 21.16
C SER A 166 -21.60 6.47 21.44
N ALA A 167 -20.81 6.11 22.47
CA ALA A 167 -19.57 6.82 22.80
C ALA A 167 -18.56 6.78 21.65
N LEU A 168 -18.44 5.66 20.92
CA LEU A 168 -17.51 5.49 19.80
C LEU A 168 -17.84 6.39 18.57
N PHE A 169 -19.09 6.86 18.43
CA PHE A 169 -19.47 7.82 17.39
C PHE A 169 -19.21 9.29 17.78
N GLU A 170 -18.83 9.57 19.04
CA GLU A 170 -18.51 10.92 19.50
C GLU A 170 -17.03 11.28 19.19
N PRO A 171 -16.71 12.56 18.92
CA PRO A 171 -15.33 13.01 18.65
C PRO A 171 -14.47 13.11 19.92
N ARG A 172 -14.39 12.00 20.68
CA ARG A 172 -13.72 11.90 22.00
C ARG A 172 -12.36 11.23 21.94
N PHE A 173 -12.01 10.67 20.79
CA PHE A 173 -10.79 9.88 20.62
C PHE A 173 -9.78 10.60 19.73
N ARG A 174 -8.50 10.43 20.08
CA ARG A 174 -7.39 10.96 19.30
C ARG A 174 -6.56 9.81 18.76
N ILE A 175 -6.39 9.81 17.44
CA ILE A 175 -5.50 8.89 16.72
C ILE A 175 -4.29 9.70 16.26
N THR A 176 -3.09 9.23 16.57
CA THR A 176 -1.83 9.85 16.15
C THR A 176 -1.13 8.97 15.11
N PRO A 177 -0.34 9.54 14.19
CA PRO A 177 0.49 8.76 13.29
C PRO A 177 1.39 7.79 14.07
N ASP A 178 1.58 6.59 13.53
CA ASP A 178 2.49 5.62 14.12
C ASP A 178 3.96 5.94 13.78
N LYS A 179 4.87 5.11 14.30
CA LYS A 179 6.31 5.33 14.18
C LYS A 179 6.81 5.23 12.74
N SER A 180 6.09 4.56 11.83
CA SER A 180 6.49 4.42 10.42
C SER A 180 6.66 5.77 9.71
N HIS A 181 5.98 6.82 10.17
CA HIS A 181 6.07 8.16 9.63
C HIS A 181 7.24 8.99 10.20
N LEU A 182 8.03 8.44 11.12
CA LEU A 182 9.20 9.12 11.64
C LEU A 182 10.28 9.24 10.56
N SER A 183 11.01 10.36 10.59
CA SER A 183 12.05 10.66 9.60
C SER A 183 13.14 9.59 9.52
N GLN A 184 13.43 8.88 10.61
CA GLN A 184 14.42 7.80 10.65
C GLN A 184 14.10 6.63 9.69
N HIS A 185 12.84 6.45 9.29
CA HIS A 185 12.42 5.44 8.33
C HIS A 185 12.41 5.98 6.87
N ASN A 186 12.94 7.18 6.66
CA ASN A 186 13.07 7.81 5.35
C ASN A 186 14.52 8.22 5.13
N SER A 187 15.11 7.78 4.02
CA SER A 187 16.47 8.15 3.63
C SER A 187 16.53 9.46 2.84
N ILE A 188 15.39 10.11 2.60
CA ILE A 188 15.30 11.39 1.91
C ILE A 188 14.84 12.49 2.89
N GLU A 189 15.75 13.39 3.28
CA GLU A 189 15.47 14.56 4.14
C GLU A 189 14.56 15.63 3.48
N ARG A 190 14.24 15.48 2.20
CA ARG A 190 13.41 16.43 1.43
C ARG A 190 12.39 15.69 0.59
N ALA A 191 11.12 15.90 0.90
CA ALA A 191 10.05 15.63 -0.05
C ALA A 191 10.40 16.27 -1.40
N VAL A 192 10.67 15.46 -2.42
CA VAL A 192 10.69 15.94 -3.80
C VAL A 192 9.23 16.15 -4.17
N ALA A 193 8.70 17.32 -3.82
CA ALA A 193 7.41 17.75 -4.34
C ALA A 193 7.54 17.84 -5.85
N PHE A 194 6.97 16.87 -6.58
CA PHE A 194 6.76 16.96 -8.01
C PHE A 194 5.75 18.09 -8.27
N ARG A 195 6.23 19.33 -8.26
CA ARG A 195 5.51 20.45 -8.90
C ARG A 195 5.69 20.29 -10.39
N GLY A 196 4.80 19.51 -11.01
CA GLY A 196 4.53 19.67 -12.42
C GLY A 196 4.13 21.12 -12.66
N LYS A 197 5.03 21.94 -13.23
CA LYS A 197 4.66 23.28 -13.73
C LYS A 197 3.76 23.06 -14.93
N SER A 198 2.46 22.97 -14.70
CA SER A 198 1.49 22.91 -15.78
C SER A 198 0.98 24.31 -16.08
N ARG A 199 1.47 24.91 -17.17
CA ARG A 199 0.83 26.09 -17.78
C ARG A 199 -0.15 25.59 -18.84
N GLY A 200 -1.42 25.46 -18.48
CA GLY A 200 -2.51 25.18 -19.42
C GLY A 200 -3.67 24.43 -18.79
N ARG A 201 -4.88 24.58 -19.36
CA ARG A 201 -6.15 23.99 -18.86
C ARG A 201 -6.17 22.45 -18.76
N HIS A 202 -5.20 21.74 -19.33
CA HIS A 202 -5.01 20.28 -19.13
C HIS A 202 -4.10 19.92 -17.94
N GLY A 203 -3.48 20.93 -17.34
CA GLY A 203 -2.53 20.79 -16.24
C GLY A 203 -3.12 20.45 -14.88
N ASP A 204 -4.39 20.81 -14.67
CA ASP A 204 -5.11 20.63 -13.41
C ASP A 204 -5.65 19.21 -13.23
N LEU A 205 -5.82 18.46 -14.33
CA LEU A 205 -6.18 17.05 -14.27
C LEU A 205 -4.95 16.21 -13.89
N LEU A 206 -3.78 16.57 -14.41
CA LEU A 206 -2.52 15.88 -14.13
C LEU A 206 -2.03 16.12 -12.70
N SER A 207 -2.24 17.29 -12.10
CA SER A 207 -1.90 17.52 -10.68
C SER A 207 -2.80 16.74 -9.71
N ARG A 208 -4.05 16.45 -10.10
CA ARG A 208 -4.97 15.59 -9.33
C ARG A 208 -4.63 14.11 -9.47
N ILE A 209 -4.19 13.67 -10.65
CA ILE A 209 -3.78 12.27 -10.91
C ILE A 209 -2.38 11.96 -10.36
N LEU A 210 -1.45 12.94 -10.39
CA LEU A 210 -0.06 12.79 -9.92
C LEU A 210 0.16 13.25 -8.48
N GLY A 211 -0.86 13.82 -7.84
CA GLY A 211 -0.81 14.38 -6.49
C GLY A 211 -0.86 13.34 -5.37
N GLY A 212 -0.57 12.07 -5.66
CA GLY A 212 -0.71 10.92 -4.75
C GLY A 212 0.32 10.86 -3.61
N HIS A 213 0.68 12.01 -3.03
CA HIS A 213 1.48 12.09 -1.82
C HIS A 213 0.67 12.82 -0.76
N CYS A 214 0.20 12.09 0.24
CA CYS A 214 -0.35 12.75 1.40
C CYS A 214 0.78 13.24 2.32
N ALA A 215 0.66 14.48 2.78
CA ALA A 215 1.49 15.05 3.82
C ALA A 215 0.75 14.97 5.17
N LEU A 216 1.50 14.60 6.20
CA LEU A 216 1.07 14.70 7.60
C LEU A 216 1.11 16.15 8.10
#